data_AF-A0A1Z4NBE8-F1
#
_entry.id   AF-A0A1Z4NBE8-F1
#
_cell.length_a   1.000
_cell.length_b   1.000
_cell.length_c   1.000
_cell.angle_alpha   90.00
_cell.angle_beta   90.00
_cell.angle_gamma   90.00
#
_symmetry.space_group_name_H-M   'P 1'
#
loop_
_entity.id
_entity.type
_entity.pdbx_description
1 polymer ?
#
loop_
_entity_poly.entity_id
_entity_poly.type
_entity_poly.pdbx_seq_one_letter_code
_entity_poly.pdbx_strand_id
1 'polypeptide(L)'
;MTINAQNLFDQTSINQIERIHKPQVDEFRKKIFSSRKPVIITGTVTDWKSYSLWSIEYLNNLVGNKEINVNISPNKIFTFDPQAQFTITSKKMNFTDFTDWIVQKKNNKRILLSPAKFN
;
A
#
# COMPACT_ATOMS: atom_id res chain seq x y z
N MET A 1 -31.82 1.97 -2.87
CA MET A 1 -30.90 2.55 -3.88
C MET A 1 -29.54 1.91 -3.61
N THR A 2 -29.15 0.94 -4.43
CA THR A 2 -27.97 0.09 -4.18
C THR A 2 -26.78 0.70 -4.90
N ILE A 3 -25.85 1.31 -4.17
CA ILE A 3 -24.62 1.84 -4.77
C ILE A 3 -23.59 0.71 -4.77
N ASN A 4 -23.30 0.20 -5.97
CA ASN A 4 -22.18 -0.70 -6.19
C ASN A 4 -20.90 0.12 -6.03
N ALA A 5 -20.08 -0.16 -5.03
CA ALA A 5 -18.72 0.37 -4.93
C ALA A 5 -17.86 -0.29 -6.03
N GLN A 6 -18.13 0.08 -7.28
CA GLN A 6 -17.37 -0.38 -8.41
C GLN A 6 -15.99 0.26 -8.31
N ASN A 7 -14.95 -0.56 -8.43
CA ASN A 7 -13.58 -0.10 -8.48
C ASN A 7 -13.41 0.91 -9.65
N LEU A 8 -13.35 2.22 -9.33
CA LEU A 8 -13.29 3.30 -10.34
C LEU A 8 -11.92 3.41 -11.02
N PHE A 9 -10.92 2.59 -10.65
CA PHE A 9 -9.63 2.57 -11.34
C PHE A 9 -9.77 2.24 -12.84
N ASP A 10 -10.81 1.48 -13.22
CA ASP A 10 -11.08 1.11 -14.61
C ASP A 10 -11.67 2.28 -15.46
N GLN A 11 -11.92 3.45 -14.86
CA GLN A 11 -12.53 4.61 -15.53
C GLN A 11 -11.53 5.72 -15.90
N THR A 12 -10.24 5.50 -15.71
CA THR A 12 -9.23 6.50 -16.12
C THR A 12 -8.91 6.36 -17.61
N SER A 13 -8.86 7.47 -18.36
CA SER A 13 -8.43 7.48 -19.77
C SER A 13 -6.91 7.32 -19.96
N ILE A 14 -6.19 7.08 -18.86
CA ILE A 14 -4.73 6.96 -18.83
C ILE A 14 -4.37 5.50 -19.05
N ASN A 15 -4.15 5.12 -20.31
CA ASN A 15 -3.73 3.76 -20.66
C ASN A 15 -2.29 3.45 -20.24
N GLN A 16 -1.46 4.48 -20.04
CA GLN A 16 -0.08 4.35 -19.59
C GLN A 16 0.37 5.57 -18.80
N ILE A 17 0.91 5.35 -17.60
CA ILE A 17 1.53 6.40 -16.78
C ILE A 17 2.96 6.63 -17.26
N GLU A 18 3.30 7.89 -17.53
CA GLU A 18 4.64 8.30 -17.94
C GLU A 18 5.71 7.88 -16.90
N ARG A 19 6.88 7.46 -17.38
CA ARG A 19 8.02 7.07 -16.54
C ARG A 19 9.18 8.02 -16.79
N ILE A 20 9.67 8.63 -15.74
CA ILE A 20 10.84 9.52 -15.78
C ILE A 20 11.96 8.94 -14.92
N HIS A 21 13.21 9.09 -15.36
CA HIS A 21 14.38 8.54 -14.67
C HIS A 21 15.15 9.65 -13.97
N LYS A 22 15.32 9.53 -12.64
CA LYS A 22 16.11 10.46 -11.80
C LYS A 22 16.00 11.95 -12.24
N PRO A 23 14.79 12.52 -12.30
CA PRO A 23 14.60 13.90 -12.79
C PRO A 23 15.29 14.90 -11.86
N GLN A 24 15.79 16.00 -12.41
CA GLN A 24 16.23 17.14 -11.61
C GLN A 24 15.03 17.81 -10.93
N VAL A 25 15.21 18.30 -9.70
CA VAL A 25 14.12 18.87 -8.89
C VAL A 25 13.41 20.03 -9.62
N ASP A 26 14.17 20.91 -10.25
CA ASP A 26 13.62 22.07 -10.96
C ASP A 26 12.84 21.67 -12.22
N GLU A 27 13.32 20.67 -12.95
CA GLU A 27 12.62 20.14 -14.11
C GLU A 27 11.30 19.47 -13.70
N PHE A 28 11.35 18.64 -12.66
CA PHE A 28 10.17 17.98 -12.10
C PHE A 28 9.13 19.02 -11.66
N ARG A 29 9.54 20.06 -10.92
CA ARG A 29 8.63 21.12 -10.45
C ARG A 29 8.00 21.90 -11.61
N LYS A 30 8.80 22.37 -12.56
CA LYS A 30 8.31 23.25 -13.64
C LYS A 30 7.43 22.51 -14.64
N LYS A 31 7.87 21.35 -15.12
CA LYS A 31 7.24 20.65 -16.25
C LYS A 31 6.21 19.61 -15.82
N ILE A 32 6.50 18.89 -14.73
CA ILE A 32 5.78 17.65 -14.40
C ILE A 32 4.74 17.91 -13.31
N PHE A 33 5.15 18.49 -12.18
CA PHE A 33 4.26 18.82 -11.07
C PHE A 33 3.15 19.80 -11.50
N SER A 34 3.50 20.84 -12.26
CA SER A 34 2.53 21.82 -12.79
C SER A 34 1.45 21.20 -13.68
N SER A 35 1.76 20.09 -14.35
CA SER A 35 0.83 19.43 -15.28
C SER A 35 -0.32 18.69 -14.59
N ARG A 36 -0.23 18.46 -13.27
CA ARG A 36 -1.19 17.67 -12.46
C ARG A 36 -1.45 16.26 -12.99
N LYS A 37 -0.56 15.71 -13.81
CA LYS A 37 -0.62 14.33 -14.30
C LYS A 37 0.17 13.40 -13.38
N PRO A 38 -0.31 12.17 -13.12
CA PRO A 38 0.48 11.19 -12.39
C PRO A 38 1.69 10.77 -13.22
N VAL A 39 2.81 10.47 -12.54
CA VAL A 39 4.06 10.03 -13.15
C VAL A 39 4.73 8.99 -12.26
N ILE A 40 5.48 8.07 -12.86
CA ILE A 40 6.32 7.10 -12.15
C ILE A 40 7.78 7.56 -12.21
N ILE A 41 8.37 7.81 -11.04
CA ILE A 41 9.78 8.16 -10.92
C ILE A 41 10.59 6.86 -10.75
N THR A 42 11.59 6.67 -11.60
CA THR A 42 12.48 5.50 -11.58
C THR A 42 13.89 5.88 -11.17
N GLY A 43 14.63 4.90 -10.65
CA GLY A 43 16.05 5.04 -10.30
C GLY A 43 16.34 5.81 -9.01
N THR A 44 15.39 6.48 -8.37
CA THR A 44 15.66 7.33 -7.21
C THR A 44 15.75 6.58 -5.88
N VAL A 45 15.08 5.44 -5.75
CA VAL A 45 15.03 4.66 -4.50
C VAL A 45 16.09 3.55 -4.44
N THR A 46 16.91 3.36 -5.48
CA THR A 46 17.90 2.28 -5.54
C THR A 46 18.99 2.41 -4.49
N ASP A 47 19.26 3.65 -4.06
CA ASP A 47 20.29 3.96 -3.07
C ASP A 47 19.76 3.85 -1.62
N TRP A 48 18.45 3.61 -1.46
CA TRP A 48 17.86 3.40 -0.15
C TRP A 48 18.28 2.03 0.37
N LYS A 49 18.77 1.96 1.61
CA LYS A 49 19.12 0.68 2.26
C LYS A 49 17.97 -0.33 2.22
N SER A 50 16.72 0.13 2.31
CA SER A 50 15.54 -0.73 2.23
C SER A 50 15.39 -1.44 0.88
N TYR A 51 15.91 -0.87 -0.21
CA TYR A 51 15.82 -1.44 -1.54
C TYR A 51 16.51 -2.81 -1.63
N SER A 52 17.66 -2.97 -0.97
CA SER A 52 18.43 -4.22 -0.95
C SER A 52 18.21 -5.05 0.30
N LEU A 53 17.89 -4.43 1.45
CA LEU A 53 17.80 -5.14 2.73
C LEU A 53 16.43 -5.72 3.04
N TRP A 54 15.34 -5.08 2.60
CA TRP A 54 14.00 -5.49 3.06
C TRP A 54 13.55 -6.77 2.37
N SER A 55 13.73 -7.88 3.08
CA SER A 55 13.06 -9.15 2.84
C SER A 55 12.11 -9.45 4.00
N ILE A 56 11.19 -10.41 3.82
CA ILE A 56 10.33 -10.90 4.92
C ILE A 56 11.18 -11.40 6.08
N GLU A 57 12.25 -12.16 5.78
CA GLU A 57 13.18 -12.67 6.77
C GLU A 57 13.88 -11.55 7.54
N TYR A 58 14.44 -10.55 6.83
CA TYR A 58 15.10 -9.40 7.45
C TYR A 58 14.14 -8.65 8.39
N LEU A 59 12.91 -8.39 7.92
CA LEU A 59 11.90 -7.68 8.72
C LEU A 59 11.44 -8.51 9.92
N ASN A 60 11.28 -9.83 9.78
CA ASN A 60 10.96 -10.71 10.91
C ASN A 60 12.07 -10.73 11.96
N ASN A 61 13.34 -10.76 11.54
CA ASN A 61 14.47 -10.69 12.45
C ASN A 61 14.53 -9.35 13.20
N LEU A 62 14.18 -8.24 12.53
CA LEU A 62 14.28 -6.90 13.11
C LEU A 62 13.08 -6.51 13.99
N VAL A 63 11.86 -6.85 13.55
CA VAL A 63 10.61 -6.37 14.17
C VAL A 63 9.57 -7.47 14.39
N GLY A 64 9.93 -8.74 14.22
CA GLY A 64 9.00 -9.88 14.32
C GLY A 64 8.13 -9.88 15.58
N ASN A 65 8.74 -9.57 16.73
CA ASN A 65 8.05 -9.55 18.03
C ASN A 65 7.28 -8.25 18.31
N LYS A 66 7.22 -7.29 17.37
CA LYS A 66 6.43 -6.07 17.57
C LYS A 66 4.95 -6.38 17.37
N GLU A 67 4.14 -6.00 18.35
CA GLU A 67 2.69 -6.00 18.20
C GLU A 67 2.27 -4.92 17.18
N ILE A 68 1.52 -5.33 16.17
CA ILE A 68 0.99 -4.49 15.10
C ILE A 68 -0.53 -4.62 15.03
N ASN A 69 -1.17 -3.59 14.46
CA ASN A 69 -2.60 -3.65 14.14
C ASN A 69 -2.77 -4.05 12.67
N VAL A 70 -3.57 -5.08 12.41
CA VAL A 70 -3.87 -5.57 11.06
C VAL A 70 -5.36 -5.44 10.79
N ASN A 71 -5.69 -4.75 9.70
CA ASN A 71 -7.06 -4.61 9.22
C ASN A 71 -7.42 -5.84 8.37
N ILE A 72 -8.61 -6.38 8.60
CA ILE A 72 -9.13 -7.56 7.90
C ILE A 72 -10.41 -7.15 7.18
N SER A 73 -10.47 -7.44 5.88
CA SER A 73 -11.62 -7.13 5.03
C SER A 73 -12.07 -8.37 4.24
N PRO A 74 -13.38 -8.63 4.12
CA PRO A 74 -13.90 -9.68 3.25
C PRO A 74 -13.86 -9.28 1.76
N ASN A 75 -13.93 -7.98 1.43
CA ASN A 75 -14.14 -7.47 0.07
C ASN A 75 -13.00 -6.60 -0.47
N LYS A 76 -11.81 -6.61 0.17
CA LYS A 76 -10.62 -5.79 -0.18
C LYS A 76 -10.81 -4.28 0.00
N ILE A 77 -11.92 -3.83 0.58
CA ILE A 77 -12.12 -2.42 0.93
C ILE A 77 -11.53 -2.20 2.32
N PHE A 78 -10.51 -1.33 2.38
CA PHE A 78 -9.83 -0.91 3.62
C PHE A 78 -9.99 0.60 3.88
N THR A 79 -10.78 1.27 3.05
CA THR A 79 -11.03 2.72 3.08
C THR A 79 -12.46 2.99 3.53
N PHE A 80 -12.73 4.25 3.90
CA PHE A 80 -14.09 4.70 4.19
C PHE A 80 -14.95 4.62 2.92
N ASP A 81 -15.94 3.74 2.93
CA ASP A 81 -17.03 3.71 1.97
C ASP A 81 -18.33 3.93 2.75
N PRO A 82 -19.01 5.09 2.58
CA PRO A 82 -20.23 5.40 3.33
C PRO A 82 -21.41 4.45 3.02
N GLN A 83 -21.29 3.59 2.00
CA GLN A 83 -22.31 2.61 1.59
C GLN A 83 -21.93 1.17 1.93
N ALA A 84 -20.65 0.86 2.12
CA ALA A 84 -20.23 -0.45 2.62
C ALA A 84 -20.44 -0.52 4.13
N GLN A 85 -21.20 -1.52 4.60
CA GLN A 85 -21.28 -1.80 6.03
C GLN A 85 -19.86 -2.06 6.58
N PHE A 86 -19.40 -1.19 7.48
CA PHE A 86 -18.09 -1.27 8.12
C PHE A 86 -17.91 -2.61 8.82
N THR A 87 -17.17 -3.53 8.19
CA THR A 87 -16.63 -4.70 8.87
C THR A 87 -15.12 -4.80 8.62
N ILE A 88 -14.43 -3.66 8.66
CA ILE A 88 -12.98 -3.66 8.86
C ILE A 88 -12.76 -4.01 10.33
N THR A 89 -12.49 -5.28 10.60
CA THR A 89 -12.05 -5.70 11.93
C THR A 89 -10.55 -5.50 12.04
N SER A 90 -10.10 -4.80 13.07
CA SER A 90 -8.68 -4.70 13.40
C SER A 90 -8.31 -5.80 14.40
N LYS A 91 -7.22 -6.52 14.13
CA LYS A 91 -6.64 -7.52 15.04
C LYS A 91 -5.21 -7.13 15.39
N LYS A 92 -4.87 -7.21 16.67
CA LYS A 92 -3.49 -7.14 17.15
C LYS A 92 -2.80 -8.49 16.99
N MET A 93 -1.58 -8.50 16.47
CA MET A 93 -0.74 -9.70 16.34
C MET A 93 0.73 -9.30 16.25
N ASN A 94 1.63 -10.28 16.40
CA ASN A 94 3.04 -10.05 16.13
C ASN A 94 3.28 -9.88 14.63
N PHE A 95 4.33 -9.14 14.27
CA PHE A 95 4.70 -8.96 12.88
C PHE A 95 5.01 -10.30 12.18
N THR A 96 5.62 -11.26 12.89
CA THR A 96 5.83 -12.61 12.34
C THR A 96 4.52 -13.28 11.93
N ASP A 97 3.50 -13.25 12.78
CA ASP A 97 2.18 -13.86 12.50
C ASP A 97 1.54 -13.23 11.25
N PHE A 98 1.72 -11.93 11.06
CA PHE A 98 1.26 -11.21 9.88
C PHE A 98 1.99 -11.65 8.60
N THR A 99 3.32 -11.77 8.65
CA THR A 99 4.09 -12.24 7.49
C THR A 99 3.78 -13.69 7.15
N ASP A 100 3.54 -14.53 8.15
CA ASP A 100 3.06 -15.90 7.98
C ASP A 100 1.72 -15.94 7.24
N TRP A 101 0.79 -15.04 7.58
CA TRP A 101 -0.47 -14.92 6.87
C TRP A 101 -0.31 -14.50 5.40
N ILE A 102 0.69 -13.67 5.08
CA ILE A 102 1.00 -13.27 3.70
C ILE A 102 1.57 -14.46 2.91
N VAL A 103 2.56 -15.15 3.47
CA VAL A 103 3.30 -16.22 2.78
C VAL A 103 2.44 -17.46 2.60
N GLN A 104 1.71 -17.87 3.62
CA GLN A 104 1.01 -19.16 3.63
C GLN A 104 -0.16 -19.23 2.65
N LYS A 105 -0.65 -18.10 2.09
CA LYS A 105 -1.84 -18.01 1.20
C LYS A 105 -3.10 -18.75 1.70
N LYS A 106 -3.10 -19.27 2.94
CA LYS A 106 -4.09 -20.19 3.50
C LYS A 106 -5.38 -19.51 3.96
N ASN A 107 -5.42 -18.18 3.95
CA ASN A 107 -6.56 -17.43 4.45
C ASN A 107 -7.30 -16.76 3.27
N ASN A 108 -8.59 -17.06 3.13
CA ASN A 108 -9.50 -16.34 2.23
C ASN A 108 -9.72 -14.87 2.65
N LYS A 109 -9.20 -14.48 3.82
CA LYS A 109 -9.26 -13.13 4.37
C LYS A 109 -8.28 -12.21 3.64
N ARG A 110 -8.67 -10.95 3.43
CA ARG A 110 -7.78 -9.91 2.87
C ARG A 110 -7.27 -9.08 4.03
N ILE A 111 -5.96 -8.90 4.12
CA ILE A 111 -5.31 -8.28 5.26
C ILE A 111 -4.46 -7.08 4.82
N LEU A 112 -4.39 -6.06 5.66
CA LEU A 112 -3.57 -4.87 5.46
C LEU A 112 -2.95 -4.45 6.79
N LEU A 113 -1.65 -4.19 6.80
CA LEU A 113 -0.99 -3.58 7.96
C LEU A 113 -1.59 -2.19 8.19
N SER A 114 -2.20 -1.96 9.35
CA SER A 114 -2.84 -0.69 9.67
C SER A 114 -1.76 0.39 9.86
N PRO A 115 -1.99 1.63 9.38
CA PRO A 115 -1.06 2.73 9.61
C PRO A 115 -0.74 2.88 11.09
N ALA A 116 0.52 3.14 11.42
CA ALA A 116 0.88 3.56 12.75
C ALA A 116 0.11 4.84 13.08
N LYS A 117 -0.58 4.86 14.22
CA LYS A 117 -1.09 6.12 14.78
C LYS A 117 0.15 6.89 15.26
N PHE A 118 0.59 7.85 14.46
CA PHE A 118 1.56 8.82 14.93
C PHE A 118 0.78 9.78 15.84
N ASN A 119 1.06 9.71 17.14
CA ASN A 119 0.56 10.66 18.13
C ASN A 119 1.24 12.02 17.95
#